data_AF-A0A8H5GHI2-F1
#
_entry.id   AF-A0A8H5GHI2-F1
#
_cell.length_a   1.000
_cell.length_b   1.000
_cell.length_c   1.000
_cell.angle_alpha   90.00
_cell.angle_beta   90.00
_cell.angle_gamma   90.00
#
_symmetry.space_group_name_H-M   'P 1'
#
loop_
_entity.id
_entity.type
_entity.pdbx_description
1 polymer ?
#
loop_
_entity_poly.entity_id
_entity_poly.type
_entity_poly.pdbx_seq_one_letter_code
_entity_poly.pdbx_strand_id
1 'polypeptide(L)'
;MALKDVHSAPERTERTVEFDDVQSILACRKMSHFHFNHPFRVILSDRDMEDIAMAWPELAELELCPRSLFEDYREEKLTMFSVFHLTRHCLKLQKLALCFDTRLSETPPLPLPLTSKHADLKILDVGESKLVTEDAPGIANLLGQLCSADCGLNFTSDQTSVYDFHEELKPVWYVVVKTFPLFSRVYRTHGGANQQNEDLRHELELITGAMDLEKFRDSVQYRDEVEYN
;
A
#
# COMPACT_ATOMS: atom_id res chain seq x y z
N MET A 1 -4.78 -10.86 58.04
CA MET A 1 -4.34 -11.81 57.00
C MET A 1 -5.07 -11.42 55.73
N ALA A 2 -4.48 -10.52 54.93
CA ALA A 2 -5.11 -9.95 53.74
C ALA A 2 -4.56 -10.69 52.51
N LEU A 3 -5.47 -11.23 51.71
CA LEU A 3 -5.19 -11.85 50.42
C LEU A 3 -4.61 -10.78 49.49
N LYS A 4 -3.37 -10.97 49.04
CA LYS A 4 -2.80 -10.20 47.94
C LYS A 4 -3.46 -10.68 46.66
N ASP A 5 -4.16 -9.80 45.98
CA ASP A 5 -4.55 -9.95 44.58
C ASP A 5 -3.28 -10.10 43.74
N VAL A 6 -2.98 -11.35 43.36
CA VAL A 6 -1.91 -11.69 42.42
C VAL A 6 -2.58 -12.14 41.15
N HIS A 7 -3.18 -11.23 40.37
CA HIS A 7 -3.54 -11.44 38.96
C HIS A 7 -3.43 -10.09 38.20
N SER A 8 -2.30 -9.40 38.35
CA SER A 8 -1.86 -8.47 37.31
C SER A 8 -1.47 -9.32 36.11
N ALA A 9 -2.28 -9.29 35.04
CA ALA A 9 -1.90 -9.86 33.76
C ALA A 9 -0.50 -9.37 33.39
N PRO A 10 0.40 -10.21 32.85
CA PRO A 10 1.70 -9.73 32.41
C PRO A 10 1.45 -8.60 31.40
N GLU A 11 2.03 -7.43 31.65
CA GLU A 11 2.13 -6.37 30.66
C GLU A 11 2.64 -7.03 29.38
N ARG A 12 1.82 -7.04 28.33
CA ARG A 12 2.26 -7.48 27.01
C ARG A 12 3.33 -6.47 26.60
N THR A 13 4.59 -6.78 26.86
CA THR A 13 5.70 -6.07 26.25
C THR A 13 5.48 -6.20 24.74
N GLU A 14 5.03 -5.12 24.11
CA GLU A 14 4.92 -4.97 22.67
C GLU A 14 6.27 -5.37 22.08
N ARG A 15 6.32 -6.55 21.45
CA ARG A 15 7.52 -7.00 20.74
C ARG A 15 7.42 -6.47 19.34
N THR A 16 7.95 -5.28 19.15
CA THR A 16 8.15 -4.68 17.84
C THR A 16 9.32 -5.35 17.13
N VAL A 17 9.21 -5.55 15.81
CA VAL A 17 10.34 -5.96 14.97
C VAL A 17 10.89 -4.70 14.32
N GLU A 18 12.16 -4.40 14.52
CA GLU A 18 12.83 -3.25 13.92
C GLU A 18 13.62 -3.67 12.68
N PHE A 19 13.99 -2.71 11.83
CA PHE A 19 14.83 -2.97 10.67
C PHE A 19 16.18 -3.63 11.04
N ASP A 20 16.77 -3.24 12.17
CA ASP A 20 18.04 -3.78 12.66
C ASP A 20 17.98 -5.29 12.92
N ASP A 21 16.80 -5.83 13.28
CA ASP A 21 16.61 -7.26 13.49
C ASP A 21 16.76 -8.08 12.20
N VAL A 22 16.44 -7.47 11.05
CA VAL A 22 16.51 -8.12 9.74
C VAL A 22 17.69 -7.64 8.89
N GLN A 23 18.40 -6.58 9.30
CA GLN A 23 19.47 -5.95 8.50
C GLN A 23 20.57 -6.94 8.09
N SER A 24 20.90 -7.92 8.93
CA SER A 24 21.91 -8.93 8.63
C SER A 24 21.60 -9.76 7.37
N ILE A 25 20.32 -9.94 7.03
CA ILE A 25 19.90 -10.71 5.85
C ILE A 25 20.16 -9.96 4.54
N LEU A 26 20.41 -8.64 4.60
CA LEU A 26 20.77 -7.82 3.44
C LEU A 26 22.13 -8.22 2.84
N ALA A 27 22.95 -8.97 3.58
CA ALA A 27 24.18 -9.58 3.06
C ALA A 27 23.91 -10.59 1.92
N CYS A 28 22.71 -11.14 1.82
CA CYS A 28 22.29 -12.07 0.78
C CYS A 28 22.01 -11.35 -0.55
N ARG A 29 23.04 -10.87 -1.25
CA ARG A 29 22.93 -10.06 -2.49
C ARG A 29 22.22 -10.73 -3.68
N LYS A 30 22.02 -12.05 -3.63
CA LYS A 30 21.32 -12.82 -4.67
C LYS A 30 19.87 -13.15 -4.27
N MET A 31 19.30 -12.42 -3.31
CA MET A 31 17.92 -12.61 -2.91
C MET A 31 16.99 -12.32 -4.10
N SER A 32 16.15 -13.29 -4.42
CA SER A 32 15.12 -13.18 -5.46
C SER A 32 13.71 -13.23 -4.88
N HIS A 33 13.52 -13.87 -3.74
CA HIS A 33 12.23 -14.00 -3.08
C HIS A 33 12.45 -13.81 -1.58
N PHE A 34 11.75 -12.86 -0.97
CA PHE A 34 11.81 -12.65 0.47
C PHE A 34 10.42 -12.47 1.04
N HIS A 35 10.01 -13.42 1.88
CA HIS A 35 8.72 -13.37 2.57
C HIS A 35 8.97 -13.38 4.07
N PHE A 36 8.48 -12.35 4.75
CA PHE A 36 8.56 -12.19 6.19
C PHE A 36 7.16 -11.93 6.73
N ASN A 37 6.56 -12.98 7.29
CA ASN A 37 5.23 -12.94 7.89
C ASN A 37 5.37 -13.09 9.40
N HIS A 38 5.01 -12.04 10.12
CA HIS A 38 5.14 -11.96 11.57
C HIS A 38 3.86 -11.38 12.17
N PRO A 39 3.43 -11.82 13.37
CA PRO A 39 2.22 -11.30 14.01
C PRO A 39 2.25 -9.80 14.29
N PHE A 40 3.46 -9.25 14.45
CA PHE A 40 3.72 -7.83 14.67
C PHE A 40 4.31 -7.20 13.42
N ARG A 41 3.92 -5.96 13.12
CA ARG A 41 4.49 -5.17 12.02
C ARG A 41 5.99 -4.97 12.20
N VAL A 42 6.69 -4.87 11.08
CA VAL A 42 8.08 -4.42 11.04
C VAL A 42 8.06 -2.90 10.93
N ILE A 43 8.72 -2.21 11.86
CA ILE A 43 8.91 -0.77 11.74
C ILE A 43 9.98 -0.52 10.68
N LEU A 44 9.54 0.01 9.54
CA LEU A 44 10.38 0.39 8.42
C LEU A 44 10.08 1.84 8.03
N SER A 45 11.12 2.55 7.60
CA SER A 45 11.02 3.82 6.88
C SER A 45 11.27 3.64 5.39
N ASP A 46 10.94 4.65 4.58
CA ASP A 46 11.25 4.64 3.14
C ASP A 46 12.76 4.47 2.88
N ARG A 47 13.61 4.99 3.78
CA ARG A 47 15.06 4.82 3.70
C ARG A 47 15.48 3.36 3.90
N ASP A 48 14.89 2.68 4.87
CA ASP A 48 15.17 1.26 5.12
C ASP A 48 14.75 0.41 3.91
N MET A 49 13.63 0.77 3.28
CA MET A 49 13.19 0.14 2.03
C MET A 49 14.10 0.43 0.83
N GLU A 50 14.67 1.63 0.74
CA GLU A 50 15.71 1.92 -0.25
C GLU A 50 16.96 1.05 -0.02
N ASP A 51 17.40 0.90 1.23
CA ASP A 51 18.52 0.02 1.58
C ASP A 51 18.23 -1.45 1.24
N ILE A 52 17.01 -1.94 1.48
CA ILE A 52 16.54 -3.27 1.06
C ILE A 52 16.61 -3.40 -0.48
N ALA A 53 16.04 -2.44 -1.20
CA ALA A 53 15.95 -2.47 -2.66
C ALA A 53 17.34 -2.44 -3.32
N MET A 54 18.26 -1.62 -2.80
CA MET A 54 19.66 -1.59 -3.24
C MET A 54 20.41 -2.88 -2.88
N ALA A 55 20.07 -3.51 -1.76
CA ALA A 55 20.72 -4.74 -1.33
C ALA A 55 20.35 -5.95 -2.20
N TRP A 56 19.14 -5.97 -2.74
CA TRP A 56 18.57 -7.08 -3.50
C TRP A 56 18.10 -6.64 -4.91
N PRO A 57 19.02 -6.27 -5.82
CA PRO A 57 18.65 -5.82 -7.17
C PRO A 57 17.99 -6.92 -8.02
N GLU A 58 18.16 -8.19 -7.64
CA GLU A 58 17.60 -9.37 -8.30
C GLU A 58 16.24 -9.80 -7.73
N LEU A 59 15.67 -9.02 -6.79
CA LEU A 59 14.40 -9.32 -6.13
C LEU A 59 13.26 -9.36 -7.15
N ALA A 60 12.52 -10.46 -7.12
CA ALA A 60 11.35 -10.75 -7.94
C ALA A 60 10.06 -10.73 -7.11
N GLU A 61 10.13 -11.18 -5.86
CA GLU A 61 8.99 -11.17 -4.94
C GLU A 61 9.39 -10.67 -3.55
N LEU A 62 8.60 -9.75 -3.02
CA LEU A 62 8.74 -9.24 -1.66
C LEU A 62 7.41 -9.27 -0.93
N GLU A 63 7.38 -9.86 0.26
CA GLU A 63 6.24 -9.87 1.16
C GLU A 63 6.72 -9.52 2.56
N LEU A 64 6.30 -8.36 3.09
CA LEU A 64 6.72 -7.83 4.38
C LEU A 64 5.48 -7.53 5.23
N CYS A 65 5.10 -8.51 6.04
CA CYS A 65 4.00 -8.42 7.01
C CYS A 65 2.77 -7.68 6.47
N PRO A 66 2.20 -8.09 5.32
CA PRO A 66 1.02 -7.41 4.76
C PRO A 66 -0.22 -7.51 5.66
N ARG A 67 -0.19 -8.42 6.65
CA ARG A 67 -1.29 -8.71 7.58
C ARG A 67 -0.71 -8.75 8.99
N SER A 68 -1.07 -7.80 9.85
CA SER A 68 -0.63 -7.75 11.25
C SER A 68 -1.80 -8.03 12.17
N LEU A 69 -1.59 -8.83 13.20
CA LEU A 69 -2.64 -9.10 14.20
C LEU A 69 -2.82 -7.94 15.18
N PHE A 70 -1.88 -6.98 15.20
CA PHE A 70 -1.90 -5.84 16.12
C PHE A 70 -1.96 -4.51 15.37
N GLU A 71 -2.85 -3.64 15.85
CA GLU A 71 -3.30 -2.39 15.23
C GLU A 71 -2.52 -1.14 15.68
N ASP A 72 -1.29 -1.24 16.19
CA ASP A 72 -0.55 -0.02 16.52
C ASP A 72 0.02 0.64 15.26
N TYR A 73 -0.88 1.35 14.55
CA TYR A 73 -0.65 2.10 13.31
C TYR A 73 0.07 3.44 13.55
N ARG A 74 0.39 3.81 14.79
CA ARG A 74 0.78 5.19 15.13
C ARG A 74 2.17 5.59 14.63
N GLU A 75 2.94 4.67 14.06
CA GLU A 75 4.35 4.90 13.70
C GLU A 75 4.75 4.41 12.31
N GLU A 76 3.79 4.27 11.39
CA GLU A 76 4.14 3.97 9.99
C GLU A 76 4.92 5.13 9.37
N LYS A 77 6.24 4.94 9.28
CA LYS A 77 7.17 5.83 8.55
C LYS A 77 7.28 5.45 7.09
N LEU A 78 6.61 4.37 6.69
CA LEU A 78 6.66 3.83 5.36
C LEU A 78 5.53 4.37 4.54
N THR A 79 5.84 4.94 3.38
CA THR A 79 4.84 5.56 2.50
C THR A 79 4.77 4.83 1.18
N MET A 80 3.90 5.29 0.29
CA MET A 80 3.87 4.86 -1.12
C MET A 80 5.21 5.05 -1.86
N PHE A 81 6.11 5.90 -1.34
CA PHE A 81 7.42 6.14 -1.93
C PHE A 81 8.35 4.92 -1.82
N SER A 82 8.11 4.03 -0.86
CA SER A 82 8.78 2.72 -0.78
C SER A 82 8.60 1.87 -2.04
N VAL A 83 7.41 1.90 -2.66
CA VAL A 83 7.11 1.20 -3.92
C VAL A 83 7.99 1.76 -5.05
N PHE A 84 8.22 3.07 -5.07
CA PHE A 84 9.13 3.70 -6.02
C PHE A 84 10.57 3.22 -5.84
N HIS A 85 11.10 3.18 -4.62
CA HIS A 85 12.46 2.67 -4.37
C HIS A 85 12.63 1.23 -4.88
N LEU A 86 11.69 0.36 -4.53
CA LEU A 86 11.72 -1.04 -4.95
C LEU A 86 11.64 -1.21 -6.47
N THR A 87 10.67 -0.57 -7.12
CA THR A 87 10.50 -0.69 -8.58
C THR A 87 11.66 -0.04 -9.36
N ARG A 88 12.36 0.93 -8.77
CA ARG A 88 13.55 1.55 -9.35
C ARG A 88 14.79 0.65 -9.27
N HIS A 89 15.03 0.02 -8.14
CA HIS A 89 16.27 -0.73 -7.89
C HIS A 89 16.15 -2.23 -8.22
N CYS A 90 14.96 -2.81 -8.08
CA CYS A 90 14.68 -4.23 -8.28
C CYS A 90 13.96 -4.46 -9.62
N LEU A 91 14.68 -4.40 -10.74
CA LEU A 91 14.08 -4.45 -12.09
C LEU A 91 13.34 -5.76 -12.42
N LYS A 92 13.55 -6.81 -11.63
CA LYS A 92 12.88 -8.11 -11.75
C LYS A 92 11.63 -8.23 -10.89
N LEU A 93 11.31 -7.21 -10.08
CA LEU A 93 10.19 -7.24 -9.14
C LEU A 93 8.86 -7.41 -9.88
N GLN A 94 8.13 -8.45 -9.52
CA GLN A 94 6.84 -8.82 -10.09
C GLN A 94 5.73 -8.83 -9.05
N LYS A 95 6.03 -9.22 -7.80
CA LYS A 95 5.08 -9.22 -6.70
C LYS A 95 5.63 -8.39 -5.53
N LEU A 96 4.82 -7.46 -5.05
CA LEU A 96 5.09 -6.70 -3.83
C LEU A 96 3.87 -6.81 -2.92
N ALA A 97 4.08 -7.22 -1.68
CA ALA A 97 3.07 -7.26 -0.63
C ALA A 97 3.60 -6.54 0.61
N LEU A 98 3.00 -5.40 0.93
CA LEU A 98 3.50 -4.48 1.95
C LEU A 98 2.36 -3.61 2.48
N CYS A 99 2.38 -3.32 3.78
CA CYS A 99 1.52 -2.29 4.35
C CYS A 99 2.29 -0.97 4.49
N PHE A 100 1.66 0.14 4.12
CA PHE A 100 2.25 1.47 4.16
C PHE A 100 1.18 2.54 4.39
N ASP A 101 1.65 3.71 4.82
CA ASP A 101 0.83 4.90 4.95
C ASP A 101 0.42 5.43 3.57
N THR A 102 -0.88 5.60 3.38
CA THR A 102 -1.47 6.11 2.14
C THR A 102 -1.75 7.61 2.17
N ARG A 103 -1.43 8.29 3.28
CA ARG A 103 -1.61 9.74 3.39
C ARG A 103 -0.70 10.46 2.39
N LEU A 104 -1.30 11.22 1.49
CA LEU A 104 -0.55 11.97 0.48
C LEU A 104 0.30 13.09 1.09
N SER A 105 -0.09 13.62 2.26
CA SER A 105 0.69 14.62 2.99
C SER A 105 2.05 14.10 3.44
N GLU A 106 2.15 12.80 3.73
CA GLU A 106 3.37 12.15 4.20
C GLU A 106 4.20 11.59 3.04
N THR A 107 3.58 11.37 1.88
CA THR A 107 4.26 10.78 0.71
C THR A 107 5.05 11.84 -0.06
N PRO A 108 6.39 11.71 -0.18
CA PRO A 108 7.17 12.62 -1.01
C PRO A 108 6.76 12.59 -2.49
N PRO A 109 6.86 13.71 -3.22
CA PRO A 109 6.56 13.73 -4.64
C PRO A 109 7.53 12.85 -5.42
N LEU A 110 7.01 12.08 -6.38
CA LEU A 110 7.84 11.23 -7.24
C LEU A 110 8.76 12.10 -8.13
N PRO A 111 10.03 11.71 -8.32
CA PRO A 111 10.92 12.40 -9.22
C PRO A 111 10.49 12.15 -10.67
N LEU A 112 9.92 13.18 -11.30
CA LEU A 112 9.53 13.17 -12.72
C LEU A 112 10.63 13.76 -13.62
N PRO A 113 10.81 13.25 -14.85
CA PRO A 113 10.09 12.11 -15.43
C PRO A 113 10.67 10.76 -14.96
N LEU A 114 9.82 9.73 -14.87
CA LEU A 114 10.23 8.34 -14.61
C LEU A 114 10.94 7.75 -15.85
N THR A 115 12.00 8.38 -16.34
CA THR A 115 12.71 8.01 -17.57
C THR A 115 13.64 6.81 -17.41
N SER A 116 13.86 6.33 -16.17
CA SER A 116 14.66 5.13 -15.91
C SER A 116 13.81 3.88 -16.08
N LYS A 117 14.43 2.78 -16.53
CA LYS A 117 13.84 1.42 -16.45
C LYS A 117 13.31 1.21 -15.02
N HIS A 118 12.04 0.88 -14.91
CA HIS A 118 11.37 0.49 -13.68
C HIS A 118 10.83 -0.94 -13.85
N ALA A 119 10.66 -1.64 -12.75
CA ALA A 119 10.08 -2.96 -12.73
C ALA A 119 8.64 -2.94 -13.27
N ASP A 120 8.25 -3.97 -14.02
CA ASP A 120 6.88 -4.12 -14.52
C ASP A 120 6.08 -4.98 -13.52
N LEU A 121 5.70 -4.34 -12.41
CA LEU A 121 4.99 -4.99 -11.31
C LEU A 121 3.69 -5.65 -11.82
N LYS A 122 3.48 -6.90 -11.43
CA LYS A 122 2.32 -7.72 -11.80
C LYS A 122 1.28 -7.76 -10.69
N ILE A 123 1.72 -7.74 -9.44
CA ILE A 123 0.83 -7.75 -8.28
C ILE A 123 1.39 -6.77 -7.25
N LEU A 124 0.55 -5.82 -6.85
CA LEU A 124 0.72 -5.02 -5.64
C LEU A 124 -0.35 -5.42 -4.64
N ASP A 125 0.05 -5.98 -3.52
CA ASP A 125 -0.81 -6.22 -2.37
C ASP A 125 -0.50 -5.16 -1.31
N VAL A 126 -1.46 -4.28 -1.06
CA VAL A 126 -1.32 -3.19 -0.08
C VAL A 126 -1.65 -3.67 1.34
N GLY A 127 -1.96 -4.96 1.52
CA GLY A 127 -2.25 -5.54 2.82
C GLY A 127 -3.40 -4.83 3.52
N GLU A 128 -3.17 -4.48 4.78
CA GLU A 128 -4.08 -3.74 5.66
C GLU A 128 -3.87 -2.21 5.60
N SER A 129 -3.32 -1.67 4.50
CA SER A 129 -3.09 -0.23 4.38
C SER A 129 -4.43 0.51 4.42
N LYS A 130 -4.57 1.41 5.39
CA LYS A 130 -5.75 2.27 5.52
C LYS A 130 -5.70 3.35 4.46
N LEU A 131 -6.79 3.54 3.75
CA LEU A 131 -6.93 4.57 2.72
C LEU A 131 -8.10 5.47 3.05
N VAL A 132 -7.83 6.76 3.22
CA VAL A 132 -8.86 7.78 3.38
C VAL A 132 -9.42 8.18 2.02
N THR A 133 -10.71 8.47 1.98
CA THR A 133 -11.47 8.72 0.75
C THR A 133 -10.89 9.88 -0.07
N GLU A 134 -10.40 10.92 0.61
CA GLU A 134 -9.86 12.14 0.00
C GLU A 134 -8.57 11.88 -0.79
N ASP A 135 -7.76 10.91 -0.34
CA ASP A 135 -6.47 10.60 -0.93
C ASP A 135 -6.55 9.52 -2.04
N ALA A 136 -7.68 8.82 -2.15
CA ALA A 136 -7.86 7.75 -3.13
C ALA A 136 -7.54 8.15 -4.58
N PRO A 137 -7.98 9.31 -5.10
CA PRO A 137 -7.62 9.73 -6.46
C PRO A 137 -6.11 9.98 -6.64
N GLY A 138 -5.46 10.58 -5.63
CA GLY A 138 -4.02 10.85 -5.69
C GLY A 138 -3.19 9.58 -5.57
N ILE A 139 -3.61 8.63 -4.74
CA ILE A 139 -3.00 7.29 -4.67
C ILE A 139 -3.18 6.53 -5.98
N ALA A 140 -4.36 6.57 -6.59
CA ALA A 140 -4.58 6.00 -7.92
C ALA A 140 -3.67 6.64 -8.98
N ASN A 141 -3.45 7.95 -8.91
CA ASN A 141 -2.55 8.65 -9.81
C ASN A 141 -1.08 8.23 -9.62
N LEU A 142 -0.62 8.12 -8.37
CA LEU A 142 0.74 7.64 -8.07
C LEU A 142 0.94 6.20 -8.53
N LEU A 143 -0.03 5.32 -8.28
CA LEU A 143 0.01 3.94 -8.77
C LEU A 143 -0.02 3.86 -10.30
N GLY A 144 -0.75 4.74 -10.97
CA GLY A 144 -0.73 4.85 -12.43
C GLY A 144 0.66 5.21 -12.98
N GLN A 145 1.47 5.95 -12.23
CA GLN A 145 2.85 6.27 -12.63
C GLN A 145 3.81 5.10 -12.40
N LEU A 146 3.61 4.32 -11.33
CA LEU A 146 4.53 3.25 -10.93
C LEU A 146 4.20 1.88 -11.54
N CYS A 147 2.92 1.61 -11.77
CA CYS A 147 2.41 0.29 -12.17
C CYS A 147 1.89 0.27 -13.61
N SER A 148 1.88 -0.92 -14.21
CA SER A 148 1.18 -1.16 -15.47
C SER A 148 -0.33 -1.20 -15.27
N ALA A 149 -1.09 -0.93 -16.34
CA ALA A 149 -2.54 -1.08 -16.32
C ALA A 149 -3.00 -2.53 -16.07
N ASP A 150 -2.10 -3.51 -16.29
CA ASP A 150 -2.35 -4.94 -16.06
C ASP A 150 -1.89 -5.40 -14.67
N CYS A 151 -1.36 -4.49 -13.83
CA CYS A 151 -0.98 -4.81 -12.47
C CYS A 151 -2.22 -5.16 -11.65
N GLY A 152 -2.24 -6.34 -11.02
CA GLY A 152 -3.24 -6.68 -10.02
C GLY A 152 -3.02 -5.83 -8.78
N LEU A 153 -4.07 -5.16 -8.30
CA LEU A 153 -4.07 -4.47 -7.01
C LEU A 153 -4.92 -5.29 -6.04
N ASN A 154 -4.25 -5.89 -5.06
CA ASN A 154 -4.88 -6.62 -3.97
C ASN A 154 -4.89 -5.75 -2.73
N PHE A 155 -6.00 -5.78 -2.02
CA PHE A 155 -6.16 -5.20 -0.70
C PHE A 155 -6.92 -6.26 0.10
N THR A 156 -6.39 -6.67 1.23
CA THR A 156 -6.93 -7.83 1.92
C THR A 156 -8.29 -7.52 2.54
N SER A 157 -9.27 -8.33 2.13
CA SER A 157 -10.20 -8.99 3.05
C SER A 157 -10.10 -10.49 2.80
N ASP A 158 -8.97 -11.12 3.14
CA ASP A 158 -8.87 -12.57 2.97
C ASP A 158 -9.82 -13.22 3.99
N GLN A 159 -10.82 -13.92 3.48
CA GLN A 159 -12.02 -14.47 4.17
C GLN A 159 -11.74 -15.52 5.26
N THR A 160 -10.49 -15.64 5.71
CA THR A 160 -10.06 -16.61 6.72
C THR A 160 -9.80 -15.97 8.09
N SER A 161 -9.71 -14.65 8.14
CA SER A 161 -9.80 -13.92 9.41
C SER A 161 -11.23 -14.03 9.94
N VAL A 162 -11.39 -14.64 11.12
CA VAL A 162 -12.66 -14.70 11.87
C VAL A 162 -13.16 -13.29 12.28
N TYR A 163 -12.38 -12.26 11.97
CA TYR A 163 -12.63 -10.85 12.27
C TYR A 163 -12.81 -10.09 10.96
N ASP A 164 -14.07 -9.81 10.62
CA ASP A 164 -14.56 -9.12 9.41
C ASP A 164 -14.35 -7.59 9.50
N PHE A 165 -13.22 -7.15 10.07
CA PHE A 165 -13.04 -5.79 10.61
C PHE A 165 -12.86 -4.66 9.59
N HIS A 166 -12.85 -4.95 8.28
CA HIS A 166 -12.51 -3.95 7.26
C HIS A 166 -13.42 -3.96 6.03
N GLU A 167 -14.72 -4.24 6.18
CA GLU A 167 -15.72 -4.00 5.13
C GLU A 167 -15.72 -2.52 4.66
N GLU A 168 -15.48 -1.57 5.57
CA GLU A 168 -15.51 -0.12 5.33
C GLU A 168 -14.39 0.38 4.41
N LEU A 169 -13.23 -0.28 4.38
CA LEU A 169 -12.09 0.14 3.54
C LEU A 169 -12.22 -0.36 2.10
N LYS A 170 -13.02 -1.41 1.87
CA LYS A 170 -13.19 -2.04 0.54
C LYS A 170 -13.63 -1.05 -0.53
N PRO A 171 -14.61 -0.17 -0.28
CA PRO A 171 -15.11 0.69 -1.34
C PRO A 171 -14.09 1.75 -1.78
N VAL A 172 -13.30 2.28 -0.84
CA VAL A 172 -12.27 3.28 -1.13
C VAL A 172 -11.16 2.66 -1.98
N TRP A 173 -10.68 1.47 -1.64
CA TRP A 173 -9.71 0.76 -2.49
C TRP A 173 -10.29 0.37 -3.85
N TYR A 174 -11.60 0.11 -3.95
CA TYR A 174 -12.27 -0.14 -5.22
C TYR A 174 -12.16 1.04 -6.18
N VAL A 175 -12.22 2.28 -5.66
CA VAL A 175 -11.96 3.51 -6.44
C VAL A 175 -10.59 3.44 -7.09
N VAL A 176 -9.58 3.09 -6.30
CA VAL A 176 -8.19 3.03 -6.76
C VAL A 176 -8.03 1.95 -7.83
N VAL A 177 -8.55 0.74 -7.59
CA VAL A 177 -8.53 -0.39 -8.55
C VAL A 177 -9.12 0.01 -9.91
N LYS A 178 -10.20 0.79 -9.92
CA LYS A 178 -10.86 1.21 -11.15
C LYS A 178 -10.13 2.36 -11.85
N THR A 179 -9.52 3.25 -11.10
CA THR A 179 -8.99 4.51 -11.63
C THR A 179 -7.51 4.41 -12.01
N PHE A 180 -6.68 3.70 -11.24
CA PHE A 180 -5.23 3.65 -11.49
C PHE A 180 -4.85 3.11 -12.88
N PRO A 181 -5.55 2.11 -13.48
CA PRO A 181 -5.21 1.62 -14.81
C PRO A 181 -5.41 2.67 -15.90
N LEU A 182 -6.35 3.61 -15.69
CA LEU A 182 -6.59 4.73 -16.61
C LEU A 182 -5.41 5.70 -16.57
N PHE A 183 -4.94 6.06 -15.37
CA PHE A 183 -3.73 6.86 -15.22
C PHE A 183 -2.51 6.18 -15.87
N SER A 184 -2.34 4.87 -15.67
CA SER A 184 -1.23 4.12 -16.29
C SER A 184 -1.24 4.18 -17.82
N ARG A 185 -2.43 4.09 -18.43
CA ARG A 185 -2.58 4.25 -19.88
C ARG A 185 -2.17 5.65 -20.33
N VAL A 186 -2.61 6.69 -19.62
CA VAL A 186 -2.23 8.08 -19.90
C VAL A 186 -0.70 8.24 -19.83
N TYR A 187 -0.04 7.78 -18.77
CA TYR A 187 1.41 7.92 -18.64
C TYR A 187 2.20 7.15 -19.70
N ARG A 188 1.70 6.00 -20.15
CA ARG A 188 2.33 5.21 -21.22
C ARG A 188 2.08 5.78 -22.63
N THR A 189 0.94 6.41 -22.87
CA THR A 189 0.64 7.09 -24.15
C THR A 189 1.34 8.44 -24.27
N HIS A 190 1.83 9.04 -23.18
CA HIS A 190 2.60 10.29 -23.22
C HIS A 190 3.98 10.15 -23.90
N GLY A 191 4.37 8.95 -24.34
CA GLY A 191 5.43 8.72 -25.32
C GLY A 191 5.01 8.90 -26.80
N GLY A 192 3.72 9.09 -27.10
CA GLY A 192 3.20 9.31 -28.45
C GLY A 192 1.67 9.54 -28.56
N ALA A 193 1.30 10.71 -29.11
CA ALA A 193 0.00 11.12 -29.68
C ALA A 193 -1.06 11.81 -28.77
N ASN A 194 -1.50 13.00 -29.22
CA ASN A 194 -2.30 13.99 -28.46
C ASN A 194 -3.83 13.80 -28.48
N GLN A 195 -4.43 13.01 -29.38
CA GLN A 195 -5.91 13.02 -29.53
C GLN A 195 -6.64 12.07 -28.57
N GLN A 196 -6.03 10.92 -28.25
CA GLN A 196 -6.61 9.92 -27.34
C GLN A 196 -6.57 10.35 -25.86
N ASN A 197 -5.87 11.45 -25.57
CA ASN A 197 -5.68 12.00 -24.23
C ASN A 197 -6.84 12.87 -23.75
N GLU A 198 -7.50 13.61 -24.64
CA GLU A 198 -8.67 14.41 -24.26
C GLU A 198 -9.84 13.50 -23.89
N ASP A 199 -10.01 12.38 -24.60
CA ASP A 199 -11.03 11.38 -24.27
C ASP A 199 -10.74 10.68 -22.93
N LEU A 200 -9.48 10.31 -22.65
CA LEU A 200 -9.09 9.70 -21.37
C LEU A 200 -9.15 10.68 -20.19
N ARG A 201 -8.82 11.96 -20.42
CA ARG A 201 -8.97 13.02 -19.42
C ARG A 201 -10.43 13.30 -19.12
N HIS A 202 -11.25 13.42 -20.15
CA HIS A 202 -12.69 13.56 -20.00
C HIS A 202 -13.30 12.32 -19.33
N GLU A 203 -12.83 11.10 -19.61
CA GLU A 203 -13.26 9.88 -18.92
C GLU A 203 -12.82 9.87 -17.46
N LEU A 204 -11.59 10.31 -17.15
CA LEU A 204 -11.11 10.49 -15.78
C LEU A 204 -11.92 11.55 -15.03
N GLU A 205 -12.22 12.70 -15.64
CA GLU A 205 -13.06 13.76 -15.07
C GLU A 205 -14.51 13.31 -14.90
N LEU A 206 -15.04 12.51 -15.82
CA LEU A 206 -16.35 11.88 -15.67
C LEU A 206 -16.35 10.85 -14.55
N ILE A 207 -15.31 10.03 -14.40
CA ILE A 207 -15.24 9.05 -13.32
C ILE A 207 -15.04 9.75 -11.99
N THR A 208 -14.07 10.65 -11.86
CA THR A 208 -13.87 11.42 -10.61
C THR A 208 -15.02 12.36 -10.30
N GLY A 209 -15.73 12.89 -11.29
CA GLY A 209 -16.92 13.75 -11.11
C GLY A 209 -18.23 12.98 -10.90
N ALA A 210 -18.39 11.79 -11.49
CA ALA A 210 -19.56 10.93 -11.28
C ALA A 210 -19.44 10.04 -10.04
N MET A 211 -18.21 9.79 -9.59
CA MET A 211 -17.92 9.36 -8.24
C MET A 211 -18.20 10.54 -7.31
N ASP A 212 -19.49 10.77 -7.10
CA ASP A 212 -20.03 11.74 -6.16
C ASP A 212 -19.60 11.26 -4.76
N LEU A 213 -18.38 11.65 -4.37
CA LEU A 213 -17.75 11.27 -3.11
C LEU A 213 -18.64 11.65 -1.93
N GLU A 214 -19.53 12.64 -2.09
CA GLU A 214 -20.57 12.98 -1.11
C GLU A 214 -21.66 11.93 -1.02
N LYS A 215 -22.22 11.41 -2.14
CA LYS A 215 -23.16 10.27 -2.06
C LYS A 215 -22.50 9.00 -1.54
N PHE A 216 -21.22 8.81 -1.85
CA PHE A 216 -20.45 7.70 -1.33
C PHE A 216 -20.24 7.84 0.19
N ARG A 217 -19.82 9.03 0.63
CA ARG A 217 -19.66 9.40 2.05
C ARG A 217 -20.98 9.31 2.82
N ASP A 218 -22.09 9.78 2.26
CA ASP A 218 -23.43 9.67 2.86
C ASP A 218 -23.87 8.21 3.00
N SER A 219 -23.52 7.35 2.04
CA SER A 219 -23.82 5.91 2.12
C SER A 219 -22.98 5.15 3.15
N VAL A 220 -21.79 5.67 3.48
CA VAL A 220 -20.91 5.14 4.54
C VAL A 220 -21.35 5.68 5.91
N GLN A 221 -21.55 7.00 6.06
CA GLN A 221 -22.03 7.61 7.32
C GLN A 221 -23.40 7.07 7.75
N TYR A 222 -24.30 6.76 6.81
CA TYR A 222 -25.62 6.19 7.13
C TYR A 222 -25.53 4.77 7.74
N ARG A 223 -24.41 4.05 7.59
CA ARG A 223 -24.24 2.73 8.24
C ARG A 223 -23.75 2.86 9.68
N ASP A 224 -22.86 3.82 9.97
CA ASP A 224 -22.32 4.05 11.31
C ASP A 224 -23.39 4.49 12.33
N GLU A 225 -24.44 5.17 11.87
CA GLU A 225 -25.56 5.61 12.72
C GLU A 225 -26.59 4.50 13.03
N VAL A 226 -26.59 3.40 12.27
CA VAL A 226 -27.55 2.28 12.43
C VAL A 226 -27.02 1.20 13.36
N GLU A 227 -25.71 1.09 13.58
CA GLU A 227 -25.12 0.09 14.49
C GLU A 227 -25.06 0.51 15.98
N TYR A 228 -25.52 1.72 16.31
CA TYR A 228 -25.56 2.25 17.70
C TYR A 228 -26.97 2.48 18.28
N ASN A 229 -28.00 1.81 17.76
CA ASN A 229 -29.35 1.80 18.35
C ASN A 229 -29.91 0.39 18.55
#